data_AF-A0A1R1B510-F1
#
_entry.id   AF-A0A1R1B510-F1
#
_cell.length_a   1.000
_cell.length_b   1.000
_cell.length_c   1.000
_cell.angle_alpha   90.00
_cell.angle_beta   90.00
_cell.angle_gamma   90.00
#
_symmetry.space_group_name_H-M   'P 1'
#
loop_
_entity.id
_entity.type
_entity.pdbx_description
1 polymer ?
#
loop_
_entity_poly.entity_id
_entity_poly.type
_entity_poly.pdbx_seq_one_letter_code
_entity_poly.pdbx_strand_id
1 'polypeptide(L)' 'MILSELWRLYETDKRIQGFSPKTLKAYALQHKMLMKELGDLDITEITLTLLKEYLAKQSNRLKPSSLGHRIRSAISLS' A
#
# COMPACT_ATOMS: atom_id res chain seq x y z
N MET A 1 -0.45 -14.10 5.90
CA MET A 1 0.30 -13.11 6.71
C MET A 1 -0.53 -11.84 6.78
N ILE A 2 -0.65 -11.25 7.96
CA ILE A 2 -1.51 -10.10 8.20
C ILE A 2 -0.89 -8.81 7.62
N LEU A 3 -1.72 -7.91 7.09
CA LEU A 3 -1.31 -6.66 6.45
C LEU A 3 -0.39 -5.79 7.33
N SER A 4 -0.67 -5.71 8.62
CA SER A 4 0.14 -4.97 9.59
C SER A 4 1.54 -5.55 9.79
N GLU A 5 1.69 -6.87 9.70
CA GLU A 5 2.98 -7.56 9.77
C GLU A 5 3.79 -7.43 8.47
N LEU A 6 3.10 -7.50 7.32
CA LEU A 6 3.69 -7.32 6.00
C LEU A 6 4.47 -6.01 5.87
N TRP A 7 3.95 -4.91 6.43
CA TRP A 7 4.64 -3.62 6.39
C TRP A 7 6.03 -3.67 7.04
N ARG A 8 6.16 -4.36 8.18
CA ARG A 8 7.43 -4.42 8.92
C ARG A 8 8.51 -5.14 8.12
N LEU A 9 8.15 -6.23 7.47
CA LEU A 9 9.05 -7.00 6.61
C LEU A 9 9.43 -6.19 5.37
N TYR A 10 8.43 -5.62 4.69
CA TYR A 10 8.65 -4.79 3.51
C TYR A 10 9.54 -3.57 3.82
N GLU A 11 9.30 -2.87 4.92
CA GLU A 11 10.11 -1.73 5.33
C GLU A 11 11.58 -2.14 5.57
N THR A 12 11.80 -3.29 6.21
CA THR A 12 13.14 -3.83 6.47
C THR A 12 13.87 -4.11 5.16
N ASP A 13 13.22 -4.80 4.23
CA ASP A 13 13.79 -5.12 2.92
C ASP A 13 14.14 -3.86 2.12
N LYS A 14 13.24 -2.86 2.12
CA LYS A 14 13.48 -1.61 1.38
C LYS A 14 14.55 -0.74 2.01
N ARG A 15 14.73 -0.77 3.33
CA ARG A 15 15.88 -0.14 3.99
C ARG A 15 17.20 -0.79 3.53
N ILE A 16 17.25 -2.12 3.45
CA ILE A 16 18.43 -2.85 2.95
C ILE A 16 18.73 -2.48 1.49
N GLN A 17 17.68 -2.29 0.67
CA GLN A 17 17.80 -1.83 -0.72
C GLN A 17 18.18 -0.34 -0.87
N GLY A 18 18.43 0.38 0.22
CA GLY A 18 18.89 1.78 0.19
C GLY A 18 17.80 2.81 -0.08
N PHE A 19 16.53 2.47 0.18
CA PHE A 19 15.44 3.45 0.00
C PHE A 19 15.57 4.59 1.01
N SER A 20 15.32 5.82 0.54
CA SER A 20 15.39 6.99 1.42
C SER A 20 14.30 6.94 2.52
N PRO A 21 14.55 7.47 3.72
CA PRO A 21 13.53 7.56 4.78
C PRO A 21 12.27 8.32 4.33
N LYS A 22 12.43 9.32 3.45
CA LYS A 22 11.30 10.08 2.87
C LYS A 22 10.42 9.18 2.01
N THR A 23 11.01 8.31 1.19
CA THR A 23 10.29 7.34 0.35
C THR A 23 9.55 6.34 1.21
N LEU A 24 10.22 5.78 2.23
CA LEU A 24 9.61 4.82 3.16
C LEU A 24 8.43 5.43 3.91
N LYS A 25 8.55 6.68 4.36
CA LYS A 25 7.45 7.41 5.01
C LYS A 25 6.25 7.60 4.08
N ALA A 26 6.47 7.87 2.80
CA ALA A 26 5.40 7.96 1.82
C ALA A 26 4.70 6.61 1.61
N TYR A 27 5.45 5.51 1.54
CA TYR A 27 4.90 4.17 1.40
C TYR A 27 4.14 3.73 2.66
N ALA A 28 4.66 4.04 3.85
CA ALA A 28 3.99 3.77 5.13
C ALA A 28 2.62 4.46 5.19
N LEU A 29 2.55 5.71 4.70
CA LEU A 29 1.30 6.44 4.60
C LEU A 29 0.31 5.74 3.66
N GLN A 30 0.75 5.25 2.50
CA GLN A 30 -0.13 4.53 1.58
C GLN A 30 -0.64 3.22 2.17
N HIS A 31 0.24 2.46 2.83
CA HIS A 31 -0.13 1.22 3.52
C HIS A 31 -1.13 1.47 4.65
N LYS A 32 -0.90 2.50 5.48
CA LYS A 32 -1.84 2.91 6.54
C LYS A 32 -3.22 3.29 5.98
N MET A 33 -3.27 3.97 4.84
CA MET A 33 -4.54 4.32 4.20
C MET A 33 -5.26 3.09 3.62
N LEU A 34 -4.51 2.12 3.09
CA LEU A 34 -5.06 0.85 2.64
C LEU A 34 -5.69 0.08 3.80
N MET A 35 -4.95 -0.10 4.90
CA MET A 35 -5.47 -0.76 6.11
C MET A 35 -6.67 -0.04 6.72
N LYS A 36 -6.70 1.30 6.67
CA LYS A 36 -7.84 2.07 7.19
C LYS A 36 -9.14 1.77 6.44
N GLU A 37 -9.06 1.48 5.13
CA GLU A 37 -10.23 1.25 4.28
C GLU A 37 -10.57 -0.24 4.16
N LEU A 38 -9.57 -1.12 4.15
CA LEU A 38 -9.77 -2.57 3.98
C LEU A 38 -9.79 -3.35 5.30
N GLY A 39 -9.24 -2.78 6.38
CA GLY A 39 -8.97 -3.48 7.63
C GLY A 39 -7.60 -4.16 7.62
N ASP A 40 -7.29 -4.83 8.74
CA ASP A 40 -6.06 -5.62 8.91
C ASP A 40 -6.31 -7.07 8.49
N LEU A 41 -6.45 -7.26 7.18
CA LEU A 41 -6.76 -8.55 6.57
C LEU A 41 -5.51 -9.42 6.42
N ASP A 42 -5.69 -10.74 6.31
CA ASP A 42 -4.64 -11.60 5.77
C ASP A 42 -4.41 -11.27 4.29
N ILE A 43 -3.15 -11.30 3.85
CA ILE A 43 -2.77 -11.07 2.46
C ILE A 43 -3.50 -12.00 1.49
N THR A 44 -3.87 -13.23 1.91
CA THR A 44 -4.63 -14.16 1.07
C THR A 44 -6.07 -13.71 0.83
N GLU A 45 -6.61 -12.84 1.67
CA GLU A 45 -7.95 -12.26 1.54
C GLU A 45 -7.96 -11.02 0.64
N ILE A 46 -6.78 -10.46 0.33
CA ILE A 46 -6.66 -9.33 -0.57
C ILE A 46 -6.83 -9.80 -2.02
N THR A 47 -8.05 -9.69 -2.52
CA THR A 47 -8.36 -10.00 -3.91
C THR A 47 -8.13 -8.81 -4.83
N LEU A 48 -7.91 -9.09 -6.12
CA LEU A 48 -7.82 -8.04 -7.15
C LEU A 48 -9.09 -7.18 -7.21
N THR A 49 -10.26 -7.76 -6.96
CA THR A 49 -11.54 -7.05 -6.92
C THR A 49 -11.56 -6.04 -5.78
N LEU A 50 -11.16 -6.47 -4.56
CA LEU A 50 -11.07 -5.62 -3.39
C LEU A 50 -10.14 -4.40 -3.64
N LEU A 51 -8.99 -4.65 -4.28
CA LEU A 51 -8.04 -3.59 -4.64
C LEU A 51 -8.61 -2.63 -5.69
N LYS A 52 -9.32 -3.14 -6.70
CA LYS A 52 -9.99 -2.30 -7.72
C LYS A 52 -11.06 -1.42 -7.10
N GLU A 53 -11.88 -1.96 -6.19
CA GLU A 53 -12.90 -1.21 -5.48
C GLU A 53 -12.30 -0.12 -4.59
N TYR A 54 -11.22 -0.45 -3.85
CA TYR A 54 -10.46 0.53 -3.10
C TYR A 54 -9.94 1.65 -4.02
N LEU A 55 -9.29 1.31 -5.13
CA LEU A 55 -8.76 2.31 -6.06
C LEU A 55 -9.87 3.18 -6.68
N ALA A 56 -11.01 2.60 -7.03
CA ALA A 56 -12.17 3.34 -7.55
C ALA A 56 -12.77 4.31 -6.52
N LYS A 57 -12.87 3.91 -5.25
CA LYS A 57 -13.27 4.82 -4.15
C LYS A 57 -12.29 5.98 -4.00
N GLN A 58 -11.00 5.71 -4.19
CA GLN A 58 -9.95 6.70 -4.00
C GLN A 58 -9.79 7.61 -5.22
N SER A 59 -10.10 7.17 -6.44
CA SER A 59 -10.12 8.02 -7.65
C SER A 59 -11.17 9.11 -7.60
N ASN A 60 -12.27 8.87 -6.88
CA ASN A 60 -13.29 9.90 -6.65
C ASN A 60 -12.82 11.00 -5.68
N ARG A 61 -11.75 10.75 -4.92
CA ARG A 61 -11.23 11.66 -3.88
C ARG A 61 -9.84 12.22 -4.18
N LEU A 62 -9.07 11.58 -5.06
CA LEU A 62 -7.67 11.91 -5.33
C LEU A 62 -7.43 12.28 -6.79
N LYS A 63 -6.55 13.27 -6.99
CA LYS A 63 -6.07 13.62 -8.33
C LYS A 63 -5.33 12.42 -8.96
N PRO A 64 -5.42 12.24 -10.30
CA PRO A 64 -4.84 11.08 -11.01
C PRO A 64 -3.36 10.81 -10.73
N SER A 65 -2.56 11.85 -10.50
CA SER A 65 -1.14 11.75 -10.16
C SER A 65 -0.87 11.04 -8.83
N SER A 66 -1.73 11.24 -7.82
CA SER A 66 -1.67 10.56 -6.53
C SER A 66 -2.14 9.11 -6.63
N LEU A 67 -3.10 8.83 -7.53
CA LEU A 67 -3.58 7.48 -7.80
C LEU A 67 -2.50 6.60 -8.45
N GLY A 68 -1.78 7.16 -9.43
CA GLY A 68 -0.67 6.46 -10.09
C GLY A 68 0.45 6.09 -9.12
N HIS A 69 0.72 6.92 -8.11
CA HIS A 69 1.71 6.61 -7.07
C HIS A 69 1.23 5.47 -6.14
N ARG A 70 -0.07 5.40 -5.84
CA ARG A 70 -0.68 4.32 -5.06
C ARG A 70 -0.63 2.98 -5.78
N ILE A 71 -1.01 2.95 -7.05
CA ILE A 71 -0.98 1.74 -7.87
C ILE A 71 0.45 1.18 -7.95
N ARG A 72 1.44 2.03 -8.21
CA ARG A 72 2.85 1.60 -8.23
C ARG A 72 3.35 1.11 -6.86
N SER A 73 2.90 1.71 -5.77
CA SER A 73 3.27 1.27 -4.42
C SER A 73 2.67 -0.10 -4.07
N ALA A 74 1.44 -0.37 -4.50
CA ALA A 74 0.79 -1.68 -4.32
C ALA A 74 1.46 -2.78 -5.16
N ILE A 75 1.82 -2.48 -6.41
CA ILE A 75 2.54 -3.41 -7.31
C ILE A 75 3.98 -3.67 -6.84
N SER A 76 4.66 -2.70 -6.22
CA SER A 76 6.00 -2.94 -5.67
C SER A 76 5.99 -3.79 -4.39
N LEU A 77 4.82 -3.97 -3.77
CA LEU A 77 4.62 -4.76 -2.55
C LEU A 77 4.38 -6.24 -2.86
N SER A 78 3.96 -6.57 -4.08
CA SER A 78 3.75 -7.92 -4.62
C SER A 78 4.99 -8.43 -5.36
#